data_AF-A0A1C5VWN5-F1
#
_entry.id   AF-A0A1C5VWN5-F1
#
_cell.length_a   1.000
_cell.length_b   1.000
_cell.length_c   1.000
_cell.angle_alpha   90.00
_cell.angle_beta   90.00
_cell.angle_gamma   90.00
#
_symmetry.space_group_name_H-M   'P 1'
#
loop_
_entity.id
_entity.type
_entity.pdbx_description
1 polymer ?
#
loop_
_entity_poly.entity_id
_entity_poly.type
_entity_poly.pdbx_seq_one_letter_code
_entity_poly.pdbx_strand_id
1 'polypeptide(L)'
;MAAPKGHAKLNSSASHRWMNCPGSVKASECFPASSSIYADEGTLAHEAAEQLIQTGKITPAHKGKITKFYKEHQELGGDADQVAKTLEPYVEFVHEELQDAKRTDPGAQLLTEQRVDLTPWIPGGFGTTDVAIIGGKTLHIIDLKYGKGVPVFAEGNSQLRLYALGTLDLLDTIYDIETVKMTIYQPRIDNVSSDSIPAETLKAWGEDEVKPAAALALTDNAPMAAGDWCQFCPARQSCRTRAEKFESLEEYKKKAFLTVEEIGELLGQIDGLVKWAEDLKDGALTRALEGEEFPGWKVVEGRSIRKYSGTEEEIVRQCEGAGFDHALLYETKLLTVSAMEKLMGKKKFAEVLENYVEKPPGKPTLAPESDKRPAIVNGNAADDFAGEFDEELPFN
;
A
#
# COMPACT_ATOMS: atom_id res chain seq x y z
N MET A 1 -1.07 9.70 33.33
CA MET A 1 -0.95 8.24 33.47
C MET A 1 -0.33 7.71 32.19
N ALA A 2 0.70 6.87 32.26
CA ALA A 2 1.32 6.32 31.05
C ALA A 2 0.31 5.43 30.32
N ALA A 3 0.03 5.74 29.06
CA ALA A 3 -0.82 4.90 28.22
C ALA A 3 -0.22 3.48 28.15
N PRO A 4 -1.04 2.42 28.29
CA PRO A 4 -0.53 1.07 28.16
C PRO A 4 0.08 0.87 26.77
N LYS A 5 1.37 0.50 26.73
CA LYS A 5 2.09 0.09 25.51
C LYS A 5 1.69 -1.33 25.09
N GLY A 6 0.40 -1.64 25.11
CA GLY A 6 -0.15 -2.88 24.59
C GLY A 6 -0.85 -2.58 23.26
N HIS A 7 -0.50 -3.28 22.19
CA HIS A 7 -1.33 -3.27 20.99
C HIS A 7 -2.71 -3.82 21.37
N ALA A 8 -3.78 -3.08 21.09
CA ALA A 8 -5.13 -3.63 21.18
C ALA A 8 -5.18 -4.87 20.28
N LYS A 9 -5.72 -6.00 20.79
CA LYS A 9 -5.85 -7.25 20.02
C LYS A 9 -6.58 -7.02 18.70
N LEU A 10 -7.54 -6.10 18.71
CA LEU A 10 -8.33 -5.65 17.56
C LEU A 10 -7.94 -4.21 17.19
N ASN A 11 -6.79 -4.03 16.55
CA ASN A 11 -6.40 -2.72 16.04
C ASN A 11 -7.18 -2.36 14.76
N SER A 12 -7.38 -1.05 14.53
CA SER A 12 -8.16 -0.55 13.39
C SER A 12 -7.51 -0.85 12.04
N SER A 13 -6.17 -0.88 11.96
CA SER A 13 -5.46 -1.19 10.71
C SER A 13 -5.64 -2.64 10.26
N ALA A 14 -5.96 -3.55 11.18
CA ALA A 14 -6.32 -4.94 10.89
C ALA A 14 -7.84 -5.18 10.84
N SER A 15 -8.68 -4.14 10.90
CA SER A 15 -10.15 -4.28 10.94
C SER A 15 -10.73 -5.06 9.78
N HIS A 16 -10.26 -4.78 8.57
CA HIS A 16 -10.68 -5.53 7.39
C HIS A 16 -10.40 -7.04 7.55
N ARG A 17 -9.34 -7.42 8.28
CA ARG A 17 -9.01 -8.83 8.54
C ARG A 17 -9.85 -9.43 9.65
N TRP A 18 -9.96 -8.79 10.81
CA TRP A 18 -10.67 -9.40 11.94
C TRP A 18 -12.20 -9.33 11.81
N MET A 19 -12.75 -8.40 11.03
CA MET A 19 -14.18 -8.38 10.71
C MET A 19 -14.57 -9.53 9.76
N ASN A 20 -13.71 -9.81 8.77
CA ASN A 20 -13.99 -10.86 7.78
C ASN A 20 -13.49 -12.26 8.19
N CYS A 21 -12.46 -12.33 9.03
CA CYS A 21 -11.89 -13.58 9.56
C CYS A 21 -11.62 -13.43 11.05
N PRO A 22 -12.66 -13.51 11.90
CA PRO A 22 -12.55 -13.37 13.35
C PRO A 22 -11.49 -14.28 13.98
N GLY A 23 -11.41 -15.54 13.55
CA GLY A 23 -10.41 -16.51 14.01
C GLY A 23 -8.96 -16.12 13.73
N SER A 24 -8.71 -15.20 12.78
CA SER A 24 -7.36 -14.74 12.46
C SER A 24 -6.68 -14.04 13.65
N VAL A 25 -7.45 -13.46 14.56
CA VAL A 25 -6.92 -12.74 15.73
C VAL A 25 -6.23 -13.71 16.66
N LYS A 26 -6.90 -14.80 17.01
CA LYS A 26 -6.33 -15.87 17.82
C LYS A 26 -5.17 -16.56 17.10
N ALA A 27 -5.35 -16.88 15.82
CA ALA A 27 -4.29 -17.51 15.02
C ALA A 27 -3.01 -16.66 14.96
N SER A 28 -3.15 -15.33 14.94
CA SER A 28 -2.02 -14.40 14.91
C SER A 28 -1.21 -14.39 16.22
N GLU A 29 -1.77 -14.82 17.35
CA GLU A 29 -1.05 -14.90 18.64
C GLU A 29 0.12 -15.92 18.61
N CYS A 30 0.08 -16.87 17.68
CA CYS A 30 1.15 -17.86 17.48
C CYS A 30 2.35 -17.30 16.70
N PHE A 31 2.27 -16.07 16.19
CA PHE A 31 3.31 -15.44 15.39
C PHE A 31 3.88 -14.25 16.14
N PRO A 32 5.20 -14.00 16.04
CA PRO A 32 5.81 -12.83 16.66
C PRO A 32 5.17 -11.56 16.10
N ALA A 33 4.97 -10.55 16.96
CA ALA A 33 4.60 -9.23 16.51
C ALA A 33 5.73 -8.67 15.64
N SER A 34 5.47 -8.55 14.34
CA SER A 34 6.44 -8.02 13.38
C SER A 34 6.02 -6.62 12.94
N SER A 35 6.90 -5.64 13.12
CA SER A 35 6.88 -4.45 12.25
C SER A 35 7.64 -4.79 10.97
N SER A 36 7.33 -4.07 9.89
CA SER A 36 8.13 -4.13 8.66
C SER A 36 8.86 -2.81 8.50
N ILE A 37 10.00 -2.83 7.79
CA ILE A 37 10.71 -1.60 7.43
C ILE A 37 9.79 -0.58 6.74
N TYR A 38 8.78 -1.04 6.00
CA TYR A 38 7.78 -0.18 5.35
C TYR A 38 6.78 0.43 6.33
N ALA A 39 6.41 -0.29 7.40
CA ALA A 39 5.57 0.26 8.46
C ALA A 39 6.32 1.32 9.29
N ASP A 40 7.62 1.09 9.52
CA ASP A 40 8.50 2.06 10.19
C ASP A 40 8.75 3.30 9.30
N GLU A 41 8.99 3.13 8.00
CA GLU A 41 9.07 4.21 7.00
C GLU A 41 7.77 5.03 7.00
N GLY A 42 6.62 4.35 6.99
CA GLY A 42 5.31 4.98 7.07
C GLY A 42 5.17 5.83 8.33
N THR A 43 5.49 5.28 9.50
CA THR A 43 5.42 6.01 10.78
C THR A 43 6.21 7.32 10.74
N LEU A 44 7.43 7.30 10.18
CA LEU A 44 8.24 8.51 10.00
C LEU A 44 7.59 9.51 9.04
N ALA A 45 6.91 9.03 7.99
CA ALA A 45 6.19 9.88 7.07
C ALA A 45 4.96 10.54 7.72
N HIS A 46 4.20 9.84 8.57
CA HIS A 46 3.09 10.42 9.32
C HIS A 46 3.60 11.51 10.29
N GLU A 47 4.65 11.23 11.08
CA GLU A 47 5.26 12.23 11.98
C GLU A 47 5.72 13.49 11.20
N ALA A 48 6.32 13.30 10.01
CA ALA A 48 6.75 14.40 9.16
C ALA A 48 5.57 15.19 8.57
N ALA A 49 4.51 14.48 8.15
CA ALA A 49 3.33 15.09 7.58
C ALA A 49 2.57 15.94 8.61
N GLU A 50 2.39 15.44 9.83
CA GLU A 50 1.81 16.21 10.94
C GLU A 50 2.56 17.53 11.14
N GLN A 51 3.90 17.47 11.23
CA GLN A 51 4.71 18.68 11.41
C GLN A 51 4.64 19.65 10.24
N LEU A 52 4.61 19.14 9.01
CA LEU A 52 4.44 19.97 7.82
C LEU A 52 3.08 20.67 7.82
N ILE A 53 2.00 19.96 8.17
CA ILE A 53 0.65 20.53 8.27
C ILE A 53 0.58 21.61 9.36
N GLN A 54 1.19 21.37 10.52
CA GLN A 54 1.12 22.30 11.65
C GLN A 54 2.01 23.54 11.47
N THR A 55 3.20 23.38 10.87
CA THR A 55 4.27 24.41 10.92
C THR A 55 4.81 24.82 9.55
N GLY A 56 4.45 24.10 8.48
CA GLY A 56 4.97 24.27 7.14
C GLY A 56 6.41 23.79 6.95
N LYS A 57 7.05 23.17 7.97
CA LYS A 57 8.47 22.76 7.90
C LYS A 57 8.74 21.47 8.67
N ILE A 58 9.67 20.65 8.16
CA ILE A 58 10.24 19.54 8.93
C ILE A 58 11.26 20.09 9.92
N THR A 59 11.12 19.71 11.20
CA THR A 59 12.07 20.13 12.24
C THR A 59 13.42 19.39 12.11
N PRO A 60 14.53 19.95 12.60
CA PRO A 60 15.83 19.27 12.59
C PRO A 60 15.80 17.89 13.27
N ALA A 61 14.96 17.72 14.30
CA ALA A 61 14.79 16.44 14.99
C ALA A 61 14.16 15.37 14.07
N HIS A 62 13.06 15.70 13.38
CA HIS A 62 12.42 14.78 12.42
C HIS A 62 13.34 14.50 11.23
N LYS A 63 14.01 15.53 10.70
CA LYS A 63 15.03 15.34 9.64
C LYS A 63 16.12 14.36 10.09
N GLY A 64 16.63 14.51 11.32
CA GLY A 64 17.60 13.58 11.91
C GLY A 64 17.11 12.14 12.00
N LYS A 65 15.85 11.91 12.44
CA LYS A 65 15.25 10.56 12.49
C LYS A 65 15.18 9.93 11.09
N ILE A 66 14.66 10.67 10.11
CA ILE A 66 14.49 10.19 8.73
C ILE A 66 15.85 9.89 8.11
N THR A 67 16.82 10.79 8.24
CA THR A 67 18.20 10.58 7.73
C THR A 67 18.84 9.35 8.36
N LYS A 68 18.66 9.13 9.66
CA LYS A 68 19.17 7.94 10.33
C LYS A 68 18.53 6.66 9.78
N PHE A 69 17.20 6.65 9.64
CA PHE A 69 16.46 5.52 9.13
C PHE A 69 16.93 5.09 7.73
N TYR A 70 17.01 6.01 6.77
CA TYR A 70 17.48 5.67 5.41
C TYR A 70 18.97 5.33 5.34
N LYS A 71 19.78 5.80 6.31
CA LYS A 71 21.18 5.36 6.42
C LYS A 71 21.28 3.91 6.86
N GLU A 72 20.37 3.45 7.73
CA GLU A 72 20.28 2.07 8.22
C GLU A 72 19.60 1.14 7.19
N HIS A 73 18.71 1.69 6.35
CA HIS A 73 17.92 0.98 5.34
C HIS A 73 18.18 1.50 3.93
N GLN A 74 19.43 1.39 3.46
CA GLN A 74 19.85 1.94 2.16
C GLN A 74 19.09 1.32 0.98
N GLU A 75 18.59 0.09 1.14
CA GLU A 75 17.78 -0.63 0.15
C GLU A 75 16.46 0.07 -0.21
N LEU A 76 15.94 0.93 0.66
CA LEU A 76 14.71 1.68 0.42
C LEU A 76 14.91 2.88 -0.52
N GLY A 77 16.16 3.36 -0.65
CA GLY A 77 16.53 4.45 -1.55
C GLY A 77 15.74 5.75 -1.29
N GLY A 78 15.97 6.38 -0.15
CA GLY A 78 15.29 7.62 0.23
C GLY A 78 16.12 8.56 1.12
N ASP A 79 15.63 9.78 1.30
CA ASP A 79 16.17 10.74 2.25
C ASP A 79 15.07 11.69 2.78
N ALA A 80 15.43 12.56 3.72
CA ALA A 80 14.47 13.48 4.33
C ALA A 80 13.88 14.52 3.36
N ASP A 81 14.65 14.95 2.36
CA ASP A 81 14.19 15.95 1.39
C ASP A 81 13.23 15.31 0.37
N GLN A 82 13.48 14.05 -0.02
CA GLN A 82 12.54 13.23 -0.79
C GLN A 82 11.25 12.94 -0.03
N VAL A 83 11.32 12.62 1.27
CA VAL A 83 10.12 12.47 2.10
C VAL A 83 9.31 13.76 2.11
N ALA A 84 9.95 14.91 2.40
CA ALA A 84 9.28 16.21 2.40
C ALA A 84 8.59 16.51 1.07
N LYS A 85 9.31 16.34 -0.05
CA LYS A 85 8.78 16.56 -1.39
C LYS A 85 7.65 15.61 -1.75
N THR A 86 7.69 14.37 -1.29
CA THR A 86 6.62 13.40 -1.49
C THR A 86 5.36 13.80 -0.73
N LEU A 87 5.51 14.41 0.44
CA LEU A 87 4.38 14.83 1.29
C LEU A 87 3.79 16.19 0.91
N GLU A 88 4.51 17.01 0.14
CA GLU A 88 4.06 18.36 -0.25
C GLU A 88 2.65 18.38 -0.87
N PRO A 89 2.31 17.54 -1.87
CA PRO A 89 0.95 17.50 -2.43
C PRO A 89 -0.13 17.11 -1.42
N TYR A 90 0.21 16.25 -0.44
CA TYR A 90 -0.71 15.85 0.63
C TYR A 90 -0.99 17.02 1.58
N VAL A 91 0.06 17.75 1.98
CA VAL A 91 -0.06 18.91 2.87
C VAL A 91 -0.85 20.03 2.21
N GLU A 92 -0.59 20.30 0.92
CA GLU A 92 -1.37 21.24 0.11
C GLU A 92 -2.85 20.84 0.08
N PHE A 93 -3.15 19.58 -0.24
CA PHE A 93 -4.52 19.05 -0.25
C PHE A 93 -5.25 19.26 1.09
N VAL A 94 -4.61 18.96 2.22
CA VAL A 94 -5.21 19.17 3.55
C VAL A 94 -5.53 20.64 3.80
N HIS A 95 -4.64 21.56 3.41
CA HIS A 95 -4.87 22.99 3.57
C HIS A 95 -5.94 23.53 2.62
N GLU A 96 -6.05 23.01 1.41
CA GLU A 96 -7.11 23.33 0.46
C GLU A 96 -8.49 22.90 1.00
N GLU A 97 -8.61 21.66 1.48
CA GLU A 97 -9.85 21.16 2.10
C GLU A 97 -10.26 21.98 3.33
N LEU A 98 -9.30 22.40 4.15
CA LEU A 98 -9.57 23.31 5.28
C LEU A 98 -10.05 24.69 4.80
N GLN A 99 -9.45 25.24 3.75
CA GLN A 99 -9.86 26.53 3.21
C GLN A 99 -11.28 26.45 2.64
N ASP A 100 -11.62 25.37 1.95
CA ASP A 100 -12.96 25.16 1.42
C ASP A 100 -13.99 25.00 2.53
N ALA A 101 -13.69 24.25 3.59
CA ALA A 101 -14.53 24.19 4.78
C ALA A 101 -14.72 25.59 5.40
N LYS A 102 -13.66 26.41 5.45
CA LYS A 102 -13.72 27.81 5.95
C LYS A 102 -14.54 28.76 5.09
N ARG A 103 -14.69 28.50 3.79
CA ARG A 103 -15.57 29.29 2.92
C ARG A 103 -17.04 29.10 3.30
N THR A 104 -17.40 27.90 3.72
CA THR A 104 -18.76 27.57 4.16
C THR A 104 -19.02 27.86 5.63
N ASP A 105 -18.02 27.64 6.48
CA ASP A 105 -18.06 27.87 7.91
C ASP A 105 -16.73 28.50 8.38
N PRO A 106 -16.70 29.82 8.65
CA PRO A 106 -15.50 30.49 9.13
C PRO A 106 -14.93 29.90 10.44
N GLY A 107 -15.74 29.17 11.21
CA GLY A 107 -15.35 28.46 12.42
C GLY A 107 -14.68 27.11 12.20
N ALA A 108 -14.49 26.67 10.94
CA ALA A 108 -13.95 25.35 10.64
C ALA A 108 -12.54 25.14 11.24
N GLN A 109 -12.34 23.96 11.82
CA GLN A 109 -11.15 23.59 12.58
C GLN A 109 -10.41 22.44 11.90
N LEU A 110 -9.09 22.47 12.02
CA LEU A 110 -8.19 21.39 11.61
C LEU A 110 -7.58 20.79 12.88
N LEU A 111 -7.73 19.48 13.02
CA LEU A 111 -7.11 18.68 14.07
C LEU A 111 -6.20 17.65 13.43
N THR A 112 -5.04 17.41 14.03
CA THR A 112 -4.08 16.38 13.57
C THR A 112 -3.77 15.40 14.69
N GLU A 113 -3.45 14.15 14.36
CA GLU A 113 -3.06 13.09 15.31
C GLU A 113 -4.05 12.93 16.49
N GLN A 114 -5.34 12.94 16.19
CA GLN A 114 -6.39 12.84 17.20
C GLN A 114 -6.53 11.40 17.66
N ARG A 115 -6.19 11.15 18.93
CA ARG A 115 -6.43 9.86 19.56
C ARG A 115 -7.92 9.68 19.84
N VAL A 116 -8.48 8.60 19.33
CA VAL A 116 -9.91 8.26 19.51
C VAL A 116 -10.07 7.00 20.37
N ASP A 117 -11.09 7.01 21.23
CA ASP A 117 -11.50 5.84 22.00
C ASP A 117 -12.51 5.03 21.18
N LEU A 118 -12.25 3.74 21.00
CA LEU A 118 -13.15 2.82 20.29
C LEU A 118 -13.74 1.78 21.24
N THR A 119 -13.51 1.91 22.55
CA THR A 119 -14.05 1.03 23.59
C THR A 119 -15.55 0.75 23.49
N PRO A 120 -16.42 1.70 23.08
CA PRO A 120 -17.85 1.42 22.91
C PRO A 120 -18.17 0.27 21.93
N TRP A 121 -17.32 0.04 20.93
CA TRP A 121 -17.49 -0.99 19.90
C TRP A 121 -16.46 -2.11 19.98
N ILE A 122 -15.23 -1.78 20.39
CA ILE A 122 -14.09 -2.69 20.41
C ILE A 122 -13.51 -2.66 21.82
N PRO A 123 -13.62 -3.72 22.64
CA PRO A 123 -13.11 -3.72 24.01
C PRO A 123 -11.63 -3.31 24.11
N GLY A 124 -11.35 -2.16 24.74
CA GLY A 124 -10.01 -1.58 24.86
C GLY A 124 -9.41 -1.10 23.53
N GLY A 125 -10.24 -0.96 22.49
CA GLY A 125 -9.86 -0.46 21.18
C GLY A 125 -9.60 1.04 21.21
N PHE A 126 -8.65 1.49 20.40
CA PHE A 126 -8.35 2.89 20.19
C PHE A 126 -7.75 3.07 18.80
N GLY A 127 -7.77 4.29 18.30
CA GLY A 127 -7.15 4.67 17.03
C GLY A 127 -6.49 6.04 17.11
N THR A 128 -5.83 6.41 16.02
CA THR A 128 -5.36 7.77 15.80
C THR A 128 -5.81 8.19 14.42
N THR A 129 -6.52 9.30 14.36
CA THR A 129 -6.91 9.97 13.14
C THR A 129 -5.78 10.91 12.72
N ASP A 130 -5.21 10.73 11.53
CA ASP A 130 -4.13 11.59 11.02
C ASP A 130 -4.59 13.05 10.93
N VAL A 131 -5.70 13.29 10.23
CA VAL A 131 -6.29 14.62 10.03
C VAL A 131 -7.81 14.53 10.15
N ALA A 132 -8.39 15.47 10.92
CA ALA A 132 -9.82 15.73 10.95
C ALA A 132 -10.08 17.22 10.68
N ILE A 133 -10.96 17.51 9.73
CA ILE A 133 -11.48 18.85 9.47
C ILE A 133 -12.95 18.85 9.85
N ILE A 134 -13.35 19.78 10.72
CA ILE A 134 -14.73 19.93 11.16
C ILE A 134 -15.21 21.31 10.74
N GLY A 135 -16.31 21.37 9.98
CA GLY A 135 -16.92 22.62 9.53
C GLY A 135 -18.39 22.43 9.16
N GLY A 136 -19.23 23.35 9.63
CA GLY A 136 -20.68 23.27 9.45
C GLY A 136 -21.24 21.98 10.05
N LYS A 137 -21.78 21.11 9.19
CA LYS A 137 -22.34 19.80 9.55
C LYS A 137 -21.52 18.61 9.02
N THR A 138 -20.26 18.86 8.67
CA THR A 138 -19.39 17.87 8.03
C THR A 138 -18.16 17.60 8.89
N LEU A 139 -17.89 16.32 9.11
CA LEU A 139 -16.61 15.81 9.59
C LEU A 139 -15.85 15.20 8.41
N HIS A 140 -14.66 15.70 8.11
CA HIS A 140 -13.81 15.17 7.06
C HIS A 140 -12.55 14.55 7.66
N ILE A 141 -12.42 13.23 7.51
CA ILE A 141 -11.23 12.49 7.90
C ILE A 141 -10.33 12.30 6.68
N ILE A 142 -9.05 12.60 6.83
CA ILE A 142 -8.05 12.37 5.78
C ILE A 142 -6.96 11.49 6.38
N ASP A 143 -6.72 10.33 5.76
CA ASP A 143 -5.73 9.34 6.17
C ASP A 143 -4.62 9.24 5.11
N LEU A 144 -3.38 9.39 5.57
CA LEU A 144 -2.19 9.28 4.75
C LEU A 144 -1.81 7.79 4.62
N LYS A 145 -1.54 7.36 3.38
CA LYS A 145 -1.00 6.03 3.11
C LYS A 145 0.32 6.19 2.34
N TYR A 146 1.44 6.00 3.05
CA TYR A 146 2.78 6.19 2.47
C TYR A 146 3.34 4.98 1.68
N GLY A 147 2.62 3.86 1.64
CA GLY A 147 3.06 2.67 0.89
C GLY A 147 3.16 2.90 -0.63
N LYS A 148 4.10 2.20 -1.29
CA LYS A 148 4.34 2.25 -2.75
C LYS A 148 3.61 1.17 -3.57
N GLY A 149 3.09 0.12 -2.93
CA GLY A 149 2.80 -1.15 -3.61
C GLY A 149 1.33 -1.49 -3.89
N VAL A 150 0.38 -0.93 -3.13
CA VAL A 150 -1.04 -1.31 -3.23
C VAL A 150 -1.91 -0.07 -3.13
N PRO A 151 -2.79 0.20 -4.12
CA PRO A 151 -3.80 1.24 -3.99
C PRO A 151 -4.82 0.87 -2.91
N VAL A 152 -5.17 1.85 -2.09
CA VAL A 152 -6.13 1.75 -1.00
C VAL A 152 -7.23 2.77 -1.29
N PHE A 153 -8.48 2.33 -1.23
CA PHE A 153 -9.65 3.14 -1.53
C PHE A 153 -10.42 3.46 -0.25
N ALA A 154 -11.04 4.64 -0.20
CA ALA A 154 -11.83 5.10 0.94
C ALA A 154 -13.19 4.40 1.04
N GLU A 155 -13.77 4.04 -0.09
CA GLU A 155 -15.07 3.36 -0.17
C GLU A 155 -15.04 2.04 0.60
N GLY A 156 -15.92 1.91 1.59
CA GLY A 156 -16.01 0.71 2.42
C GLY A 156 -14.80 0.46 3.34
N ASN A 157 -13.87 1.41 3.47
CA ASN A 157 -12.63 1.18 4.23
C ASN A 157 -12.90 1.12 5.74
N SER A 158 -12.82 -0.07 6.32
CA SER A 158 -13.13 -0.29 7.74
C SER A 158 -12.18 0.43 8.69
N GLN A 159 -10.90 0.58 8.33
CA GLN A 159 -9.94 1.33 9.17
C GLN A 159 -10.33 2.81 9.24
N LEU A 160 -10.57 3.42 8.09
CA LEU A 160 -10.93 4.83 7.98
C LEU A 160 -12.28 5.12 8.64
N ARG A 161 -13.26 4.22 8.46
CA ARG A 161 -14.57 4.28 9.13
C ARG A 161 -14.44 4.19 10.65
N LEU A 162 -13.55 3.35 11.20
CA LEU A 162 -13.31 3.30 12.65
C LEU A 162 -12.72 4.61 13.18
N TYR A 163 -11.77 5.21 12.47
CA TYR A 163 -11.22 6.51 12.86
C TYR A 163 -12.28 7.60 12.81
N ALA A 164 -13.10 7.61 11.76
CA ALA A 164 -14.23 8.52 11.64
C ALA A 164 -15.26 8.32 12.75
N LEU A 165 -15.60 7.07 13.08
CA LEU A 165 -16.58 6.73 14.12
C LEU A 165 -16.11 7.21 15.50
N GLY A 166 -14.85 6.93 15.86
CA GLY A 166 -14.29 7.40 17.12
C GLY A 166 -14.13 8.92 17.18
N THR A 167 -13.82 9.57 16.06
CA THR A 167 -13.74 11.04 15.99
C THR A 167 -15.12 11.67 16.10
N LEU A 168 -16.13 11.06 15.46
CA LEU A 168 -17.53 11.49 15.54
C LEU A 168 -18.04 11.39 16.98
N ASP A 169 -17.82 10.26 17.67
CA ASP A 169 -18.22 10.06 19.07
C ASP A 169 -17.60 11.09 20.02
N LEU A 170 -16.31 11.40 19.83
CA LEU A 170 -15.61 12.44 20.60
C LEU A 170 -16.26 13.82 20.45
N LEU A 171 -16.87 14.09 19.29
CA LEU A 171 -17.38 15.41 18.90
C LEU A 171 -18.91 15.53 18.93
N ASP A 172 -19.64 14.41 19.04
CA ASP A 172 -21.10 14.32 18.89
C ASP A 172 -21.87 15.21 19.88
N THR A 173 -21.27 15.47 21.06
CA THR A 173 -21.87 16.35 22.08
C THR A 173 -21.70 17.84 21.80
N ILE A 174 -20.82 18.21 20.87
CA ILE A 174 -20.42 19.59 20.59
C ILE A 174 -20.91 20.02 19.20
N TYR A 175 -20.90 19.12 18.23
CA TYR A 175 -21.23 19.41 16.83
C TYR A 175 -22.39 18.54 16.32
N ASP A 176 -23.31 19.14 15.58
CA ASP A 176 -24.42 18.46 14.89
C ASP A 176 -23.94 17.96 13.50
N ILE A 177 -23.08 16.94 13.50
CA ILE A 177 -22.50 16.38 12.28
C ILE A 177 -23.52 15.48 11.57
N GLU A 178 -23.86 15.83 10.34
CA GLU A 178 -24.77 15.04 9.49
C GLU A 178 -24.02 14.18 8.47
N THR A 179 -22.87 14.65 7.99
CA THR A 179 -22.10 14.00 6.92
C THR A 179 -20.67 13.73 7.37
N VAL A 180 -20.19 12.52 7.07
CA VAL A 180 -18.81 12.12 7.27
C VAL A 180 -18.15 11.90 5.92
N LYS A 181 -17.20 12.76 5.56
CA LYS A 181 -16.31 12.59 4.40
C LYS A 181 -15.05 11.87 4.86
N MET A 182 -14.58 10.93 4.05
CA MET A 182 -13.41 10.12 4.36
C MET A 182 -12.53 10.08 3.12
N THR A 183 -11.26 10.44 3.26
CA THR A 183 -10.30 10.47 2.15
C THR A 183 -9.07 9.65 2.51
N ILE A 184 -8.65 8.79 1.58
CA ILE A 184 -7.32 8.18 1.57
C ILE A 184 -6.46 8.93 0.58
N TYR A 185 -5.27 9.32 1.02
CA TYR A 185 -4.28 10.00 0.19
C TYR A 185 -2.98 9.21 0.11
N GLN A 186 -2.59 8.80 -1.10
CA GLN A 186 -1.37 8.04 -1.38
C GLN A 186 -0.44 8.79 -2.33
N PRO A 187 0.48 9.63 -1.80
CA PRO A 187 1.26 10.53 -2.64
C PRO A 187 2.25 9.82 -3.57
N ARG A 188 2.70 8.61 -3.22
CA ARG A 188 3.72 7.86 -3.97
C ARG A 188 3.21 7.18 -5.24
N ILE A 189 1.90 7.02 -5.36
CA ILE A 189 1.25 6.38 -6.52
C ILE A 189 0.13 7.24 -7.12
N ASP A 190 0.07 8.52 -6.71
CA ASP A 190 -0.92 9.50 -7.19
C ASP A 190 -2.38 9.00 -7.06
N ASN A 191 -2.69 8.35 -5.95
CA ASN A 191 -4.04 7.85 -5.66
C ASN A 191 -4.68 8.69 -4.55
N VAL A 192 -5.81 9.32 -4.88
CA VAL A 192 -6.69 10.03 -3.94
C VAL A 192 -8.08 9.45 -4.09
N SER A 193 -8.61 8.88 -3.01
CA SER A 193 -9.93 8.24 -3.00
C SER A 193 -10.74 8.83 -1.87
N SER A 194 -11.98 9.24 -2.16
CA SER A 194 -12.90 9.76 -1.15
C SER A 194 -14.21 8.99 -1.14
N ASP A 195 -14.79 8.83 0.04
CA ASP A 195 -16.13 8.31 0.29
C ASP A 195 -16.87 9.30 1.19
N SER A 196 -18.19 9.33 1.14
CA SER A 196 -19.01 10.22 1.97
C SER A 196 -20.31 9.53 2.34
N ILE A 197 -20.59 9.45 3.64
CA ILE A 197 -21.76 8.77 4.19
C ILE A 197 -22.45 9.63 5.25
N PRO A 198 -23.75 9.44 5.49
CA PRO A 198 -24.42 10.06 6.64
C PRO A 198 -23.79 9.59 7.96
N ALA A 199 -23.70 10.50 8.93
CA ALA A 199 -23.18 10.20 10.27
C ALA A 199 -23.94 9.04 10.93
N GLU A 200 -25.26 9.01 10.80
CA GLU A 200 -26.10 7.94 11.33
C GLU A 200 -25.82 6.57 10.68
N THR A 201 -25.46 6.55 9.39
CA THR A 201 -25.05 5.30 8.71
C THR A 201 -23.74 4.76 9.31
N LEU A 202 -22.80 5.65 9.64
CA LEU A 202 -21.56 5.25 10.28
C LEU A 202 -21.77 4.75 11.72
N LYS A 203 -22.64 5.41 12.50
CA LYS A 203 -23.02 4.98 13.85
C LYS A 203 -23.69 3.60 13.83
N ALA A 204 -24.64 3.39 12.91
CA ALA A 204 -25.30 2.10 12.71
C ALA A 204 -24.28 1.00 12.37
N TRP A 205 -23.35 1.27 11.45
CA TRP A 205 -22.26 0.34 11.13
C TRP A 205 -21.42 -0.05 12.37
N GLY A 206 -21.14 0.92 13.26
CA GLY A 206 -20.48 0.66 14.53
C GLY A 206 -21.24 -0.34 15.42
N GLU A 207 -22.54 -0.13 15.60
CA GLU A 207 -23.36 -1.00 16.47
C GLU A 207 -23.67 -2.36 15.83
N ASP A 208 -24.04 -2.38 14.55
CA ASP A 208 -24.61 -3.55 13.89
C ASP A 208 -23.55 -4.47 13.26
N GLU A 209 -22.36 -3.96 12.95
CA GLU A 209 -21.29 -4.75 12.31
C GLU A 209 -20.01 -4.81 13.16
N VAL A 210 -19.45 -3.65 13.56
CA VAL A 210 -18.15 -3.60 14.25
C VAL A 210 -18.21 -4.31 15.59
N LYS A 211 -19.19 -3.94 16.42
CA LYS A 211 -19.35 -4.45 17.79
C LYS A 211 -19.56 -5.97 17.86
N PRO A 212 -20.50 -6.57 17.09
CA PRO A 212 -20.62 -8.03 17.07
C PRO A 212 -19.40 -8.72 16.48
N ALA A 213 -18.77 -8.17 15.43
CA ALA A 213 -17.54 -8.74 14.86
C ALA A 213 -16.38 -8.74 15.86
N ALA A 214 -16.21 -7.65 16.61
CA ALA A 214 -15.21 -7.54 17.67
C ALA A 214 -15.46 -8.55 18.79
N ALA A 215 -16.71 -8.69 19.24
CA ALA A 215 -17.08 -9.70 20.24
C ALA A 215 -16.76 -11.12 19.77
N LEU A 216 -17.10 -11.45 18.50
CA LEU A 216 -16.83 -12.76 17.91
C LEU A 216 -15.32 -13.03 17.79
N ALA A 217 -14.55 -12.05 17.33
CA ALA A 217 -13.10 -12.15 17.14
C ALA A 217 -12.31 -12.36 18.44
N LEU A 218 -12.90 -12.03 19.60
CA LEU A 218 -12.32 -12.25 20.91
C LEU A 218 -12.65 -13.63 21.51
N THR A 219 -13.45 -14.45 20.84
CA THR A 219 -13.75 -15.82 21.28
C THR A 219 -12.66 -16.81 20.86
N ASP A 220 -12.45 -17.87 21.65
CA ASP A 220 -11.39 -18.87 21.36
C ASP A 220 -11.66 -19.71 20.11
N ASN A 221 -12.93 -19.90 19.73
CA ASN A 221 -13.35 -20.71 18.58
C ASN A 221 -13.93 -19.87 17.43
N ALA A 222 -13.49 -18.62 17.32
CA ALA A 222 -13.95 -17.71 16.28
C ALA A 222 -13.67 -18.30 14.88
N PRO A 223 -14.61 -18.20 13.92
CA PRO A 223 -14.49 -18.85 12.62
C PRO A 223 -13.33 -18.26 11.81
N MET A 224 -12.65 -19.13 11.07
CA MET A 224 -11.64 -18.74 10.08
C MET A 224 -12.30 -18.60 8.71
N ALA A 225 -11.90 -17.57 7.95
CA ALA A 225 -12.33 -17.35 6.58
C ALA A 225 -11.18 -16.83 5.72
N ALA A 226 -11.17 -17.21 4.45
CA ALA A 226 -10.14 -16.81 3.49
C ALA A 226 -10.68 -15.82 2.46
N GLY A 227 -9.91 -14.75 2.23
CA GLY A 227 -10.26 -13.64 1.35
C GLY A 227 -9.05 -12.76 1.10
N ASP A 228 -9.27 -11.57 0.53
CA ASP A 228 -8.16 -10.66 0.19
C ASP A 228 -7.44 -10.13 1.44
N TRP A 229 -8.13 -10.14 2.58
CA TRP A 229 -7.55 -9.85 3.90
C TRP A 229 -6.45 -10.83 4.33
N CYS A 230 -6.30 -11.99 3.67
CA CYS A 230 -5.23 -12.93 3.97
C CYS A 230 -3.83 -12.38 3.67
N GLN A 231 -3.70 -11.43 2.73
CA GLN A 231 -2.41 -10.87 2.30
C GLN A 231 -1.63 -10.25 3.48
N PHE A 232 -2.34 -9.66 4.44
CA PHE A 232 -1.74 -9.01 5.61
C PHE A 232 -1.87 -9.85 6.90
N CYS A 233 -2.21 -11.13 6.78
CA CYS A 233 -2.31 -12.03 7.92
C CYS A 233 -0.90 -12.54 8.33
N PRO A 234 -0.55 -12.54 9.62
CA PRO A 234 0.67 -13.21 10.10
C PRO A 234 0.70 -14.71 9.75
N ALA A 235 -0.47 -15.37 9.83
CA ALA A 235 -0.60 -16.80 9.52
C ALA A 235 -0.63 -17.12 8.01
N ARG A 236 -0.44 -16.13 7.13
CA ARG A 236 -0.72 -16.26 5.68
C ARG A 236 0.08 -17.35 4.96
N GLN A 237 1.25 -17.71 5.50
CA GLN A 237 2.20 -18.66 4.92
C GLN A 237 1.89 -20.13 5.28
N SER A 238 1.03 -20.37 6.27
CA SER A 238 0.71 -21.72 6.77
C SER A 238 -0.78 -21.95 7.06
N CYS A 239 -1.64 -20.96 6.79
CA CYS A 239 -3.07 -21.03 7.06
C CYS A 239 -3.77 -22.09 6.21
N ARG A 240 -4.33 -23.11 6.87
CA ARG A 240 -5.12 -24.19 6.25
C ARG A 240 -6.35 -23.65 5.51
N THR A 241 -7.13 -22.78 6.16
CA THR A 241 -8.34 -22.19 5.56
C THR A 241 -8.04 -21.40 4.28
N ARG A 242 -6.85 -20.78 4.19
CA ARG A 242 -6.42 -20.10 2.95
C ARG A 242 -6.09 -21.11 1.86
N ALA A 243 -5.46 -22.24 2.19
CA ALA A 243 -5.18 -23.30 1.23
C ALA A 243 -6.49 -23.94 0.71
N GLU A 244 -7.45 -24.19 1.60
CA GLU A 244 -8.77 -24.77 1.28
C GLU A 244 -9.57 -23.92 0.29
N LYS A 245 -9.38 -22.58 0.30
CA LYS A 245 -10.01 -21.67 -0.69
C LYS A 245 -9.73 -22.07 -2.15
N PHE A 246 -8.62 -22.75 -2.41
CA PHE A 246 -8.20 -23.15 -3.75
C PHE A 246 -8.51 -24.62 -4.09
N GLU A 247 -9.18 -25.37 -3.20
CA GLU A 247 -9.57 -26.76 -3.47
C GLU A 247 -10.62 -26.87 -4.60
N SER A 248 -11.47 -25.85 -4.74
CA SER A 248 -12.42 -25.74 -5.86
C SER A 248 -11.71 -25.79 -7.23
N LEU A 249 -10.44 -25.38 -7.29
CA LEU A 249 -9.65 -25.43 -8.53
C LEU A 249 -9.36 -26.85 -9.02
N GLU A 250 -9.50 -27.86 -8.16
CA GLU A 250 -9.33 -29.26 -8.55
C GLU A 250 -10.41 -29.75 -9.51
N GLU A 251 -11.61 -29.17 -9.48
CA GLU A 251 -12.70 -29.57 -10.36
C GLU A 251 -12.39 -29.21 -11.82
N TYR A 252 -11.84 -28.02 -12.06
CA TYR A 252 -11.45 -27.54 -13.38
C TYR A 252 -10.36 -28.39 -14.05
N LYS A 253 -9.50 -29.03 -13.24
CA LYS A 253 -8.42 -29.91 -13.73
C LYS A 253 -8.91 -31.23 -14.32
N LYS A 254 -10.19 -31.59 -14.12
CA LYS A 254 -10.76 -32.87 -14.56
C LYS A 254 -11.28 -32.85 -16.01
N LYS A 255 -11.33 -31.67 -16.64
CA LYS A 255 -11.85 -31.48 -18.01
C LYS A 255 -10.70 -31.29 -19.00
N ALA A 256 -10.91 -31.69 -20.25
CA ALA A 256 -9.91 -31.54 -21.31
C ALA A 256 -9.74 -30.09 -21.78
N PHE A 257 -10.82 -29.29 -21.71
CA PHE A 257 -10.84 -27.88 -22.08
C PHE A 257 -11.74 -27.12 -21.11
N LEU A 258 -11.41 -25.85 -20.86
CA LEU A 258 -12.21 -24.92 -20.07
C LEU A 258 -13.18 -24.15 -20.98
N THR A 259 -14.38 -23.84 -20.50
CA THR A 259 -15.29 -22.91 -21.19
C THR A 259 -14.88 -21.45 -20.95
N VAL A 260 -15.45 -20.52 -21.71
CA VAL A 260 -15.17 -19.08 -21.56
C VAL A 260 -15.58 -18.59 -20.17
N GLU A 261 -16.71 -19.08 -19.66
CA GLU A 261 -17.22 -18.76 -18.33
C GLU A 261 -16.28 -19.29 -17.25
N GLU A 262 -15.81 -20.54 -17.37
CA GLU A 262 -14.84 -21.13 -16.44
C GLU A 262 -13.51 -20.36 -16.45
N ILE A 263 -13.05 -19.91 -17.64
CA ILE A 263 -11.86 -19.07 -17.75
C ILE A 263 -12.07 -17.75 -17.00
N GLY A 264 -13.24 -17.10 -17.15
CA GLY A 264 -13.58 -15.87 -16.42
C GLY A 264 -13.55 -16.06 -14.91
N GLU A 265 -14.14 -17.14 -14.40
CA GLU A 265 -14.14 -17.46 -12.98
C GLU A 265 -12.73 -17.77 -12.44
N LEU A 266 -11.90 -18.44 -13.23
CA LEU A 266 -10.51 -18.74 -12.88
C LEU A 266 -9.65 -17.48 -12.86
N LEU A 267 -9.82 -16.56 -13.80
CA LEU A 267 -9.11 -15.28 -13.82
C LEU A 267 -9.32 -14.50 -12.51
N GLY A 268 -10.52 -14.55 -11.92
CA GLY A 268 -10.80 -13.95 -10.61
C GLY A 268 -10.10 -14.61 -9.41
N GLN A 269 -9.55 -15.82 -9.58
CA GLN A 269 -8.92 -16.60 -8.50
C GLN A 269 -7.41 -16.74 -8.66
N ILE A 270 -6.88 -16.65 -9.90
CA ILE A 270 -5.48 -16.91 -10.23
C ILE A 270 -4.53 -16.00 -9.47
N ASP A 271 -4.79 -14.69 -9.40
CA ASP A 271 -3.91 -13.75 -8.70
C ASP A 271 -3.81 -14.10 -7.20
N GLY A 272 -4.92 -14.52 -6.60
CA GLY A 272 -4.96 -14.99 -5.22
C GLY A 272 -4.14 -16.26 -5.02
N LEU A 273 -4.22 -17.21 -5.96
CA LEU A 273 -3.46 -18.47 -5.94
C LEU A 273 -1.95 -18.21 -6.08
N VAL A 274 -1.55 -17.37 -7.04
CA VAL A 274 -0.15 -17.00 -7.26
C VAL A 274 0.43 -16.37 -5.99
N LYS A 275 -0.24 -15.36 -5.42
CA LYS A 275 0.18 -14.73 -4.17
C LYS A 275 0.29 -15.71 -3.01
N TRP A 276 -0.66 -16.65 -2.89
CA TRP A 276 -0.59 -17.68 -1.85
C TRP A 276 0.61 -18.61 -2.04
N ALA A 277 0.90 -19.03 -3.27
CA ALA A 277 2.05 -19.87 -3.58
C ALA A 277 3.38 -19.15 -3.33
N GLU A 278 3.46 -17.85 -3.62
CA GLU A 278 4.60 -17.00 -3.29
C GLU A 278 4.80 -16.87 -1.77
N ASP A 279 3.74 -16.51 -1.03
CA ASP A 279 3.77 -16.45 0.45
C ASP A 279 4.23 -17.78 1.07
N LEU A 280 3.77 -18.92 0.53
CA LEU A 280 4.15 -20.24 0.99
C LEU A 280 5.64 -20.53 0.74
N LYS A 281 6.16 -20.21 -0.45
CA LYS A 281 7.57 -20.38 -0.80
C LYS A 281 8.47 -19.52 0.09
N ASP A 282 8.13 -18.25 0.25
CA ASP A 282 8.88 -17.30 1.07
C ASP A 282 8.89 -17.75 2.53
N GLY A 283 7.73 -18.14 3.07
CA GLY A 283 7.63 -18.65 4.43
C GLY A 283 8.40 -19.96 4.66
N ALA A 284 8.35 -20.89 3.70
CA ALA A 284 9.13 -22.12 3.77
C ALA A 284 10.63 -21.83 3.74
N LEU A 285 11.09 -20.90 2.90
CA LEU A 285 12.50 -20.50 2.84
C LEU A 285 12.96 -19.86 4.16
N THR A 286 12.19 -18.92 4.72
CA THR A 286 12.50 -18.30 6.02
C THR A 286 12.66 -19.35 7.12
N ARG A 287 11.69 -20.26 7.24
CA ARG A 287 11.73 -21.34 8.25
C ARG A 287 12.89 -22.31 8.02
N ALA A 288 13.19 -22.62 6.76
CA ALA A 288 14.33 -23.47 6.42
C ALA A 288 15.68 -22.81 6.77
N LEU A 289 15.80 -21.50 6.59
CA LEU A 289 16.97 -20.72 7.02
C LEU A 289 17.10 -20.65 8.55
N GLU A 290 15.99 -20.74 9.27
CA GLU A 290 15.94 -20.85 10.74
C GLU A 290 16.20 -22.28 11.26
N GLY A 291 16.41 -23.24 10.36
CA GLY A 291 16.79 -24.62 10.67
C GLY A 291 15.65 -25.63 10.61
N GLU A 292 14.47 -25.26 10.12
CA GLU A 292 13.40 -26.23 9.90
C GLU A 292 13.65 -27.08 8.65
N GLU A 293 13.51 -28.40 8.78
CA GLU A 293 13.68 -29.33 7.66
C GLU A 293 12.36 -29.63 6.96
N PHE A 294 12.35 -29.47 5.65
CA PHE A 294 11.21 -29.84 4.79
C PHE A 294 11.56 -31.12 4.01
N PRO A 295 10.86 -32.25 4.22
CA PRO A 295 11.15 -33.49 3.52
C PRO A 295 11.17 -33.32 1.99
N GLY A 296 12.26 -33.78 1.36
CA GLY A 296 12.47 -33.65 -0.09
C GLY A 296 13.07 -32.31 -0.54
N TRP A 297 13.31 -31.37 0.36
CA TRP A 297 13.88 -30.06 0.07
C TRP A 297 15.18 -29.83 0.84
N LYS A 298 16.02 -28.94 0.31
CA LYS A 298 17.21 -28.42 0.97
C LYS A 298 17.40 -26.95 0.60
N VAL A 299 17.96 -26.17 1.51
CA VAL A 299 18.42 -24.82 1.20
C VAL A 299 19.74 -24.92 0.44
N VAL A 300 19.85 -24.20 -0.67
CA VAL A 300 21.08 -24.10 -1.48
C VAL A 300 21.31 -22.64 -1.82
N GLU A 301 22.56 -22.30 -2.15
CA GLU A 301 22.85 -21.01 -2.75
C GLU A 301 22.09 -20.86 -4.06
N GLY A 302 21.53 -19.66 -4.29
CA GLY A 302 20.97 -19.31 -5.59
C GLY A 302 22.05 -19.29 -6.69
N ARG A 303 21.63 -19.13 -7.94
CA ARG A 303 22.60 -18.97 -9.04
C ARG A 303 23.44 -17.72 -8.79
N SER A 304 24.74 -17.91 -8.61
CA SER A 304 25.68 -16.80 -8.49
C SER A 304 25.82 -16.10 -9.83
N ILE A 305 25.70 -14.77 -9.83
CA ILE A 305 26.05 -13.92 -10.96
C ILE A 305 27.44 -13.35 -10.73
N ARG A 306 28.27 -13.32 -11.79
CA ARG A 306 29.57 -12.67 -11.72
C ARG A 306 29.36 -11.17 -11.49
N LYS A 307 30.06 -10.62 -10.50
CA LYS A 307 30.13 -9.19 -10.20
C LYS A 307 31.61 -8.81 -10.10
N TYR A 308 31.95 -7.60 -10.50
CA TYR A 308 33.30 -7.10 -10.26
C TYR A 308 33.56 -6.96 -8.75
N SER A 309 34.79 -7.27 -8.33
CA SER A 309 35.27 -7.04 -6.98
C SER A 309 36.30 -5.90 -7.01
N GLY A 310 36.01 -4.79 -6.33
CA GLY A 310 36.82 -3.56 -6.35
C GLY A 310 35.96 -2.31 -6.53
N THR A 311 36.54 -1.13 -6.37
CA THR A 311 35.83 0.11 -6.70
C THR A 311 35.74 0.29 -8.22
N GLU A 312 34.81 1.11 -8.68
CA GLU A 312 34.65 1.41 -10.10
C GLU A 312 35.97 1.93 -10.70
N GLU A 313 36.69 2.79 -9.98
CA GLU A 313 37.96 3.38 -10.41
C GLU A 313 39.07 2.34 -10.55
N GLU A 314 39.06 1.28 -9.73
CA GLU A 314 40.03 0.20 -9.82
C GLU A 314 39.77 -0.66 -11.05
N ILE A 315 38.51 -0.97 -11.33
CA ILE A 315 38.09 -1.76 -12.49
C ILE A 315 38.42 -0.99 -13.78
N VAL A 316 38.02 0.28 -13.85
CA VAL A 316 38.29 1.17 -14.99
C VAL A 316 39.78 1.24 -15.28
N ARG A 317 40.62 1.46 -14.25
CA ARG A 317 42.08 1.53 -14.41
C ARG A 317 42.69 0.24 -14.95
N GLN A 318 42.19 -0.93 -14.52
CA GLN A 318 42.66 -2.22 -15.04
C GLN A 318 42.28 -2.40 -16.50
N CYS A 319 41.06 -2.01 -16.89
CA CYS A 319 40.60 -2.05 -18.28
C CYS A 319 41.40 -1.09 -19.18
N GLU A 320 41.63 0.15 -18.73
CA GLU A 320 42.47 1.13 -19.45
C GLU A 320 43.92 0.64 -19.58
N GLY A 321 44.48 0.09 -18.50
CA GLY A 321 45.82 -0.51 -18.52
C GLY A 321 45.95 -1.72 -19.46
N ALA A 322 44.84 -2.41 -19.73
CA ALA A 322 44.76 -3.49 -20.71
C ALA A 322 44.46 -3.01 -22.14
N GLY A 323 44.34 -1.69 -22.36
CA GLY A 323 44.17 -1.08 -23.67
C GLY A 323 42.72 -0.89 -24.12
N PHE A 324 41.73 -1.03 -23.22
CA PHE A 324 40.34 -0.70 -23.52
C PHE A 324 40.09 0.81 -23.32
N ASP A 325 39.39 1.43 -24.26
CA ASP A 325 39.00 2.85 -24.17
C ASP A 325 37.96 3.04 -23.05
N HIS A 326 38.16 4.06 -22.20
CA HIS A 326 37.25 4.45 -21.14
C HIS A 326 35.80 4.60 -21.61
N ALA A 327 35.58 5.11 -22.83
CA ALA A 327 34.24 5.30 -23.38
C ALA A 327 33.48 3.98 -23.61
N LEU A 328 34.20 2.85 -23.74
CA LEU A 328 33.63 1.52 -23.95
C LEU A 328 33.34 0.77 -22.64
N LEU A 329 33.78 1.30 -21.50
CA LEU A 329 33.62 0.65 -20.20
C LEU A 329 32.22 0.87 -19.60
N TYR A 330 31.45 1.77 -20.20
CA TYR A 330 30.12 2.16 -19.74
C TYR A 330 29.10 2.01 -20.85
N GLU A 331 27.92 1.48 -20.51
CA GLU A 331 26.77 1.55 -21.40
C GLU A 331 26.23 2.98 -21.42
N THR A 332 26.44 3.68 -22.54
CA THR A 332 25.85 5.01 -22.76
C THR A 332 24.45 4.85 -23.34
N LYS A 333 23.41 5.19 -22.57
CA LYS A 333 22.00 5.14 -23.01
C LYS A 333 21.40 6.55 -23.00
N LEU A 334 20.48 6.80 -23.93
CA LEU A 334 19.69 8.03 -23.93
C LEU A 334 18.89 8.12 -22.61
N LEU A 335 18.86 9.30 -22.00
CA LEU A 335 18.11 9.51 -20.77
C LEU A 335 16.61 9.28 -21.02
N THR A 336 15.92 8.72 -20.02
CA THR A 336 14.46 8.64 -20.03
C THR A 336 13.84 10.04 -20.06
N VAL A 337 12.59 10.15 -20.54
CA VAL A 337 11.84 11.42 -20.59
C VAL A 337 11.92 12.17 -19.25
N SER A 338 11.63 11.49 -18.14
CA SER A 338 11.65 12.12 -16.81
C SER A 338 13.05 12.56 -16.35
N ALA A 339 14.10 11.79 -16.69
CA ALA A 339 15.48 12.18 -16.40
C ALA A 339 15.90 13.39 -17.26
N MET A 340 15.44 13.45 -18.50
CA MET A 340 15.68 14.56 -19.42
C MET A 340 14.94 15.84 -18.99
N GLU A 341 13.68 15.73 -18.55
CA GLU A 341 12.92 16.84 -17.95
C GLU A 341 13.63 17.40 -16.70
N LYS A 342 14.20 16.52 -15.88
CA LYS A 342 14.97 16.92 -14.68
C LYS A 342 16.27 17.63 -15.06
N LEU A 343 16.95 17.17 -16.10
CA LEU A 343 18.21 17.75 -16.58
C LEU A 343 18.01 19.14 -17.19
N MET A 344 16.99 19.28 -18.06
CA MET A 344 16.76 20.49 -18.85
C MET A 344 15.81 21.49 -18.16
N GLY A 345 15.00 21.02 -17.21
CA GLY A 345 13.87 21.73 -16.64
C GLY A 345 12.64 21.68 -17.57
N LYS A 346 11.44 21.48 -16.99
CA LYS A 346 10.18 21.27 -17.73
C LYS A 346 9.94 22.29 -18.85
N LYS A 347 10.22 23.56 -18.60
CA LYS A 347 10.03 24.63 -19.60
C LYS A 347 10.92 24.45 -20.84
N LYS A 348 12.19 24.07 -20.66
CA LYS A 348 13.14 23.88 -21.77
C LYS A 348 12.94 22.53 -22.45
N PHE A 349 12.56 21.51 -21.68
CA PHE A 349 12.15 20.22 -22.22
C PHE A 349 10.96 20.39 -23.18
N ALA A 350 9.91 21.06 -22.74
CA ALA A 350 8.73 21.30 -23.57
C ALA A 350 9.04 22.09 -24.86
N GLU A 351 10.00 23.02 -24.82
CA GLU A 351 10.44 23.77 -26.00
C GLU A 351 11.18 22.90 -27.03
N VAL A 352 11.96 21.91 -26.58
CA VAL A 352 12.93 21.20 -27.43
C VAL A 352 12.48 19.79 -27.80
N LEU A 353 11.86 19.07 -26.88
CA LEU A 353 11.64 17.62 -26.97
C LEU A 353 10.17 17.20 -26.94
N GLU A 354 9.23 18.08 -26.63
CA GLU A 354 7.80 17.72 -26.54
C GLU A 354 7.27 17.06 -27.81
N ASN A 355 7.67 17.58 -28.99
CA ASN A 355 7.28 17.03 -30.29
C ASN A 355 7.88 15.64 -30.60
N TYR A 356 8.79 15.16 -29.76
CA TYR A 356 9.42 13.84 -29.84
C TYR A 356 8.96 12.91 -28.70
N VAL A 357 8.04 13.36 -27.84
CA VAL A 357 7.43 12.53 -26.80
C VAL A 357 6.10 12.01 -27.30
N GLU A 358 6.02 10.70 -27.48
CA GLU A 358 4.77 10.00 -27.70
C GLU A 358 4.35 9.28 -26.41
N LYS A 359 3.07 9.34 -26.08
CA LYS A 359 2.47 8.49 -25.05
C LYS A 359 1.69 7.38 -25.75
N PRO A 360 2.34 6.27 -26.14
CA PRO A 360 1.65 5.18 -26.79
C PRO A 360 0.57 4.61 -25.87
N PRO A 361 -0.55 4.11 -26.41
CA PRO A 361 -1.52 3.40 -25.61
C PRO A 361 -0.83 2.20 -24.93
N GLY A 362 -1.12 2.01 -23.64
CA GLY A 362 -0.61 0.86 -22.90
C GLY A 362 -1.06 -0.45 -23.55
N LYS A 363 -0.20 -1.48 -23.50
CA LYS A 363 -0.55 -2.81 -24.01
C LYS A 363 -1.88 -3.27 -23.38
N PRO A 364 -2.85 -3.76 -24.17
CA PRO A 364 -4.11 -4.28 -23.65
C PRO A 364 -3.85 -5.37 -22.62
N THR A 365 -4.54 -5.29 -21.49
CA THR A 365 -4.49 -6.30 -20.44
C THR A 365 -5.91 -6.66 -20.03
N LEU A 366 -6.13 -7.92 -19.68
CA LEU A 366 -7.38 -8.31 -19.04
C LEU A 366 -7.44 -7.67 -17.64
N ALA A 367 -8.61 -7.18 -17.29
CA ALA A 367 -8.91 -6.60 -15.99
C ALA A 367 -10.35 -6.97 -15.59
N PRO A 368 -10.66 -7.11 -14.28
CA PRO A 368 -12.02 -7.31 -13.80
C PRO A 368 -12.94 -6.14 -14.19
N GLU A 369 -14.26 -6.36 -14.27
CA GLU A 369 -15.25 -5.29 -14.56
C GLU A 369 -15.26 -4.17 -13.51
N SER A 370 -14.79 -4.44 -12.29
CA SER A 370 -14.62 -3.44 -11.23
C SER A 370 -13.46 -2.47 -11.48
N ASP A 371 -12.60 -2.75 -12.46
CA ASP A 371 -11.53 -1.84 -12.86
C ASP A 371 -12.16 -0.57 -13.48
N LYS A 372 -11.75 0.60 -12.98
CA LYS A 372 -12.32 1.88 -13.41
C LYS A 372 -11.86 2.30 -14.80
N ARG A 373 -10.86 1.64 -15.39
CA ARG A 373 -10.37 1.94 -16.74
C ARG A 373 -11.44 1.58 -17.77
N PRO A 374 -11.68 2.43 -18.79
CA PRO A 374 -12.68 2.12 -19.82
C PRO A 374 -12.27 0.88 -20.61
N ALA A 375 -13.24 0.00 -20.88
CA ALA A 375 -13.03 -1.17 -21.73
C ALA A 375 -12.64 -0.74 -23.16
N ILE A 376 -11.69 -1.46 -23.75
CA ILE A 376 -11.30 -1.26 -25.14
C ILE A 376 -12.39 -1.89 -26.01
N VAL A 377 -13.24 -1.04 -26.60
CA VAL A 377 -14.28 -1.46 -27.55
C VAL A 377 -13.70 -1.36 -28.96
N ASN A 378 -12.95 -2.37 -29.45
CA ASN A 378 -12.76 -2.67 -30.88
C ASN A 378 -11.85 -3.89 -31.15
N GLY A 379 -12.22 -4.69 -32.16
CA GLY A 379 -11.73 -6.04 -32.44
C GLY A 379 -10.45 -6.20 -33.27
N ASN A 380 -9.47 -5.30 -33.15
CA ASN A 380 -8.16 -5.45 -33.84
C ASN A 380 -6.97 -5.05 -32.94
N ALA A 381 -7.08 -5.27 -31.63
CA ALA A 381 -6.01 -5.00 -30.66
C ALA A 381 -4.70 -5.79 -30.92
N ALA A 382 -4.68 -6.76 -31.82
CA ALA A 382 -3.47 -7.48 -32.22
C ALA A 382 -2.69 -6.75 -33.33
N ASP A 383 -3.39 -6.08 -34.27
CA ASP A 383 -2.76 -5.43 -35.43
C ASP A 383 -2.11 -4.09 -35.05
N ASP A 384 -2.68 -3.36 -34.10
CA ASP A 384 -2.14 -2.08 -33.61
C ASP A 384 -0.87 -2.22 -32.76
N PHE A 385 -0.51 -3.45 -32.34
CA PHE A 385 0.64 -3.74 -31.47
C PHE A 385 1.68 -4.69 -32.11
N ALA A 386 1.53 -5.02 -33.39
CA ALA A 386 2.41 -5.95 -34.11
C ALA A 386 3.78 -5.36 -34.54
N GLY A 387 4.12 -4.14 -34.11
CA GLY A 387 5.28 -3.38 -34.58
C GLY A 387 6.60 -3.52 -33.80
N GLU A 388 6.72 -4.42 -32.81
CA GLU A 388 7.95 -4.61 -32.03
C GLU A 388 8.22 -6.09 -31.72
N PHE A 389 8.45 -6.91 -32.74
CA PHE A 389 9.10 -8.21 -32.56
C PHE A 389 10.02 -8.47 -33.75
N ASP A 390 11.19 -7.81 -33.73
CA ASP A 390 12.32 -8.22 -34.56
C ASP A 390 13.60 -8.06 -33.74
N GLU A 391 13.84 -9.02 -32.85
CA GLU A 391 15.19 -9.38 -32.43
C GLU A 391 15.27 -10.90 -32.40
N GLU A 392 15.99 -11.43 -33.38
CA GLU A 392 16.36 -12.83 -33.52
C GLU A 392 16.93 -13.36 -32.19
N LEU A 393 16.26 -14.35 -31.60
CA LEU A 393 16.90 -15.24 -30.64
C LEU A 393 17.74 -16.25 -31.42
N PRO A 394 19.08 -16.25 -31.34
CA PRO A 394 19.85 -17.37 -31.83
C PRO A 394 19.60 -18.55 -30.89
N PHE A 395 18.87 -19.54 -31.39
CA PHE A 395 18.93 -20.90 -30.87
C PHE A 395 20.36 -21.43 -31.07
N ASN A 396 21.08 -21.63 -29.97
CA ASN A 396 21.89 -22.82 -29.68
C ASN A 396 22.37 -22.86 -28.24
#